data_AF-A0A3L7A2S3-F1
#
_entry.id   AF-A0A3L7A2S3-F1
#
_cell.length_a   1.000
_cell.length_b   1.000
_cell.length_c   1.000
_cell.angle_alpha   90.00
_cell.angle_beta   90.00
_cell.angle_gamma   90.00
#
_symmetry.space_group_name_H-M   'P 1'
#
loop_
_entity.id
_entity.type
_entity.pdbx_description
1 polymer ?
#
loop_
_entity_poly.entity_id
_entity_poly.type
_entity_poly.pdbx_seq_one_letter_code
_entity_poly.pdbx_strand_id
1 'polypeptide(L)' 'MAELLDGSSTIDDIAAREGMGDRNVRRLLALACLSPKLIKAIADGNGPADLTVTSLSVALPHDWAAQEQRILGA' A
#
# COMPACT_ATOMS: atom_id res chain seq x y z
N MET A 1 6.78 4.52 7.53
CA MET A 1 5.61 5.42 7.63
C MET A 1 5.71 6.38 8.78
N ALA A 2 5.97 5.93 10.02
CA ALA A 2 6.15 6.83 11.17
C ALA A 2 7.14 7.97 10.87
N GLU A 3 8.31 7.63 10.33
CA GLU A 3 9.35 8.60 9.94
C GLU A 3 8.90 9.64 8.88
N LEU A 4 7.97 9.26 7.98
CA LEU A 4 7.40 10.19 6.99
C LEU A 4 6.32 11.09 7.62
N LEU A 5 5.59 10.57 8.60
CA LEU A 5 4.48 11.26 9.25
C LEU A 5 4.96 12.25 10.31
N ASP A 6 6.03 11.92 11.02
CA ASP A 6 6.69 12.80 11.99
C ASP A 6 7.74 13.74 11.36
N GLY A 7 8.03 13.55 10.06
CA GLY A 7 8.96 14.38 9.29
C GLY A 7 10.43 14.12 9.58
N SER A 8 10.78 13.03 10.27
CA SER A 8 12.17 12.65 10.55
C SER A 8 12.90 12.03 9.35
N SER A 9 12.19 11.69 8.26
CA SER A 9 12.81 11.26 7.00
C SER A 9 11.98 11.67 5.79
N THR A 10 12.66 11.81 4.64
CA THR A 10 12.05 12.06 3.34
C THR A 10 11.88 10.77 2.54
N ILE A 11 11.20 10.86 1.38
CA ILE A 11 11.12 9.76 0.42
C ILE A 11 12.53 9.35 -0.04
N ASP A 12 13.39 10.32 -0.29
CA ASP A 12 14.73 10.13 -0.84
C ASP A 12 15.65 9.46 0.18
N ASP A 13 15.50 9.81 1.47
CA ASP A 13 16.21 9.14 2.57
C ASP A 13 15.83 7.66 2.65
N ILE A 14 14.54 7.36 2.51
CA ILE A 14 14.04 5.98 2.49
C ILE A 14 14.52 5.25 1.23
N ALA A 15 14.48 5.91 0.07
CA ALA A 15 14.94 5.34 -1.19
C ALA A 15 16.43 4.97 -1.13
N ALA A 16 17.27 5.88 -0.63
CA ALA A 16 18.69 5.64 -0.43
C ALA A 16 18.95 4.48 0.55
N ARG A 17 18.24 4.45 1.69
CA ARG A 17 18.38 3.41 2.71
C ARG A 17 17.99 2.03 2.20
N GLU A 18 16.90 1.94 1.44
CA GLU A 18 16.36 0.66 0.94
C GLU A 18 16.97 0.23 -0.40
N GLY A 19 17.90 1.03 -0.97
CA GLY A 19 18.48 0.77 -2.29
C GLY A 19 17.45 0.81 -3.42
N MET A 20 16.40 1.62 -3.26
CA MET A 20 15.29 1.76 -4.20
C MET A 20 15.33 3.12 -4.89
N GLY A 21 14.66 3.25 -6.04
CA GLY A 21 14.37 4.58 -6.60
C GLY A 21 13.14 5.19 -5.94
N ASP A 22 13.08 6.52 -5.81
CA ASP A 22 11.96 7.26 -5.18
C ASP A 22 10.60 6.89 -5.75
N ARG A 23 10.54 6.66 -7.07
CA ARG A 23 9.32 6.22 -7.76
C ARG A 23 8.80 4.90 -7.19
N ASN A 24 9.70 3.97 -6.87
CA ASN A 24 9.33 2.69 -6.28
C ASN A 24 8.87 2.86 -4.83
N VAL A 25 9.56 3.68 -4.05
CA VAL A 25 9.15 4.00 -2.67
C VAL A 25 7.74 4.61 -2.66
N ARG A 26 7.48 5.63 -3.48
CA ARG A 26 6.17 6.27 -3.60
C ARG A 26 5.07 5.29 -3.99
N ARG A 27 5.37 4.36 -4.90
CA ARG A 27 4.45 3.32 -5.31
C ARG A 27 4.11 2.37 -4.16
N LEU A 28 5.10 1.94 -3.39
CA LEU A 28 4.89 1.05 -2.25
C LEU A 28 4.22 1.74 -1.06
N LEU A 29 4.40 3.05 -0.89
CA LEU A 29 3.71 3.81 0.16
C LEU A 29 2.20 3.77 0.05
N ALA A 30 1.64 3.63 -1.16
CA ALA A 30 0.20 3.44 -1.34
C ALA A 30 -0.33 2.20 -0.57
N LEU A 31 0.51 1.16 -0.42
CA LEU A 31 0.14 -0.06 0.31
C LEU A 31 -0.02 0.17 1.82
N ALA A 32 0.61 1.21 2.37
CA ALA A 32 0.46 1.55 3.77
C ALA A 32 -0.93 2.16 4.09
N CYS A 33 -1.69 2.55 3.06
CA CYS A 33 -3.01 3.15 3.19
C CYS A 33 -4.16 2.15 2.91
N LEU A 34 -3.85 0.86 2.78
CA LEU A 34 -4.86 -0.18 2.56
C LEU A 34 -5.73 -0.37 3.80
N SER A 35 -6.99 -0.76 3.59
CA SER A 35 -7.88 -1.04 4.70
C SER A 35 -7.35 -2.21 5.56
N PRO A 36 -7.51 -2.16 6.89
CA PRO A 36 -7.10 -3.25 7.77
C PRO A 36 -7.72 -4.61 7.39
N LYS A 37 -8.97 -4.59 6.89
CA LYS A 37 -9.68 -5.79 6.44
C LYS A 37 -9.04 -6.38 5.19
N LEU A 38 -8.66 -5.54 4.23
CA LEU A 38 -7.95 -5.97 3.04
C LEU A 38 -6.57 -6.55 3.38
N ILE A 39 -5.81 -5.90 4.27
CA ILE A 39 -4.53 -6.42 4.76
C ILE A 39 -4.71 -7.81 5.39
N LYS A 40 -5.75 -7.97 6.23
CA LYS A 40 -6.08 -9.26 6.85
C LYS A 40 -6.46 -10.32 5.81
N ALA A 41 -7.29 -10.00 4.83
CA ALA A 41 -7.66 -10.93 3.76
C ALA A 41 -6.43 -11.39 2.96
N ILE A 42 -5.49 -10.50 2.67
CA ILE A 42 -4.23 -10.83 2.00
C ILE A 42 -3.37 -11.76 2.88
N ALA A 43 -3.21 -11.43 4.16
CA ALA A 43 -2.42 -12.22 5.10
C ALA A 43 -3.01 -13.62 5.35
N ASP A 44 -4.35 -13.71 5.37
CA ASP A 44 -5.08 -14.96 5.55
C ASP A 44 -5.16 -15.80 4.25
N GLY A 45 -4.64 -15.31 3.12
CA GLY A 45 -4.72 -15.99 1.82
C GLY A 45 -6.11 -15.98 1.17
N ASN A 46 -7.01 -15.12 1.67
CA ASN A 46 -8.41 -14.98 1.22
C ASN A 46 -8.61 -13.85 0.20
N GLY A 47 -7.52 -13.32 -0.37
CA GLY A 47 -7.58 -12.32 -1.44
C GLY A 47 -7.95 -12.94 -2.80
N PRO A 48 -8.30 -12.10 -3.79
CA PRO A 48 -8.48 -12.56 -5.18
C PRO A 48 -7.24 -13.28 -5.71
N ALA A 49 -7.43 -14.33 -6.51
CA ALA A 49 -6.33 -15.15 -7.04
C ALA A 49 -5.40 -14.37 -8.00
N ASP A 50 -5.90 -13.29 -8.60
CA ASP A 50 -5.18 -12.40 -9.51
C ASP A 50 -4.66 -11.13 -8.82
N LEU A 51 -4.74 -11.06 -7.48
CA LEU A 51 -4.28 -9.90 -6.73
C LEU A 51 -2.75 -9.77 -6.81
N THR A 52 -2.28 -8.60 -7.25
CA THR A 52 -0.86 -8.28 -7.34
C THR A 52 -0.51 -7.02 -6.57
N VAL A 53 0.77 -6.85 -6.22
CA VAL A 53 1.27 -5.57 -5.72
C VAL A 53 0.96 -4.44 -6.71
N THR A 54 1.05 -4.72 -8.01
CA THR A 54 0.71 -3.73 -9.04
C THR A 54 -0.74 -3.28 -8.98
N SER A 55 -1.70 -4.19 -8.81
CA SER A 55 -3.12 -3.84 -8.70
C SER A 55 -3.47 -3.11 -7.41
N LEU A 56 -2.67 -3.30 -6.35
CA LEU A 56 -2.83 -2.59 -5.06
C LEU A 56 -2.14 -1.22 -5.04
N SER A 57 -1.06 -1.06 -5.82
CA SER A 57 -0.32 0.21 -5.92
C SER A 57 -0.86 1.16 -6.99
N VAL A 58 -1.98 0.84 -7.64
CA VAL A 58 -2.72 1.79 -8.49
C VAL A 58 -3.47 2.78 -7.59
N ALA A 59 -3.97 3.88 -8.16
CA ALA A 59 -4.76 4.87 -7.43
C ALA A 59 -6.09 4.28 -6.89
N LEU A 60 -5.99 3.52 -5.79
CA LEU A 60 -7.12 3.04 -5.02
C LEU A 60 -7.82 4.21 -4.34
N PRO A 61 -9.14 4.12 -4.12
CA PRO A 61 -9.85 5.10 -3.30
C PRO A 61 -9.18 5.23 -1.92
N HIS A 62 -9.13 6.44 -1.37
CA HIS A 62 -8.70 6.63 0.02
C HIS A 62 -9.75 6.13 1.02
N ASP A 63 -11.00 5.99 0.57
CA ASP A 63 -12.08 5.39 1.37
C ASP A 63 -11.92 3.87 1.46
N TRP A 64 -11.83 3.36 2.68
CA TRP A 64 -11.61 1.95 2.94
C TRP A 64 -12.78 1.07 2.51
N ALA A 65 -14.03 1.51 2.66
CA ALA A 65 -15.19 0.74 2.20
C ALA A 65 -15.15 0.57 0.68
N ALA A 66 -14.81 1.63 -0.07
CA ALA A 66 -14.61 1.57 -1.51
C ALA A 66 -13.42 0.68 -1.92
N GLN A 67 -12.33 0.65 -1.13
CA GLN A 67 -11.23 -0.30 -1.36
C GLN A 67 -11.70 -1.75 -1.20
N GLU A 68 -12.39 -2.04 -0.10
CA GLU A 68 -12.91 -3.37 0.22
C GLU A 68 -13.89 -3.85 -0.85
N GLN A 69 -14.84 -3.00 -1.26
CA GLN A 69 -15.79 -3.32 -2.32
C GLN A 69 -15.09 -3.59 -3.65
N ARG A 70 -14.04 -2.83 -3.99
CA ARG A 70 -13.31 -2.96 -5.25
C ARG A 70 -12.42 -4.20 -5.30
N ILE A 71 -11.82 -4.58 -4.17
CA ILE A 71 -10.83 -5.67 -4.13
C ILE A 71 -11.41 -6.98 -3.61
N LEU A 72 -12.22 -6.93 -2.55
CA LEU A 72 -12.81 -8.12 -1.92
C LEU A 72 -14.22 -8.43 -2.45
N GLY A 73 -14.87 -7.49 -3.16
CA GLY A 73 -16.25 -7.65 -3.60
C GLY A 73 -17.29 -7.60 -2.47
N ALA A 74 -16.88 -7.14 -1.28
CA ALA A 74 -17.69 -7.08 -0.05
C ALA A 74 -18.50 -5.79 0.07
#